data_AF-A0A914X471-F1
#
_entry.id   AF-A0A914X471-F1
#
_cell.length_a   1.000
_cell.length_b   1.000
_cell.length_c   1.000
_cell.angle_alpha   90.00
_cell.angle_beta   90.00
_cell.angle_gamma   90.00
#
_symmetry.space_group_name_H-M   'P 1'
#
loop_
_entity.id
_entity.type
_entity.pdbx_description
1 polymer ?
#
loop_
_entity_poly.entity_id
_entity_poly.type
_entity_poly.pdbx_seq_one_letter_code
_entity_poly.pdbx_strand_id
1 'polypeptide(L)'
;MADLTRFSQTLRLVPKVHWIVVEDSSSRSENIELLLSRSTISHTLLWRKTPPHYPGKGWLPRSYALDFIRNHFRDQKDISAVVFFGDDDNAYDLRLFTDYIRHVDSVGVWAVGLVGGALVEAPKVENGTVIGWNCVSSQQSSLGRQKLLSRKSRTWKSVKNAVDRLGAEVTTIVEAITPLDAEGIVVATVTALITIMVTIMVTIMVTIRPVIMEMEAEVAATALRRSRSQAAMVKLDTARLSPFCDHFYTVDLTEHFKAVQHLGYANEGIVGRVLADPNSIPPCPRLKPLYRLWKGDIHDHFYTTDEEERQNAISRLGYTDEGILGYCVIPAPHATNPTPESDGNCCGTKKALHRFYNEKGKDHFYTASEEEKEHVISALHDYKYEGVQCYLW
;
A
#
# COMPACT_ATOMS: atom_id res chain seq x y z
N MET A 1 -19.10 -14.60 -24.73
CA MET A 1 -20.36 -13.96 -25.23
C MET A 1 -21.56 -14.22 -24.32
N ALA A 2 -21.85 -15.46 -23.92
CA ALA A 2 -22.96 -15.73 -22.99
C ALA A 2 -22.81 -14.97 -21.66
N ASP A 3 -21.59 -14.93 -21.12
CA ASP A 3 -21.21 -14.19 -19.91
C ASP A 3 -21.47 -12.69 -20.04
N LEU A 4 -20.93 -12.05 -21.07
CA LEU A 4 -21.19 -10.63 -21.32
C LEU A 4 -22.69 -10.34 -21.53
N THR A 5 -23.45 -11.23 -22.18
CA THR A 5 -24.90 -11.06 -22.33
C THR A 5 -25.59 -11.10 -20.97
N ARG A 6 -25.31 -12.09 -20.12
CA ARG A 6 -25.92 -12.19 -18.78
C ARG A 6 -25.58 -10.95 -17.94
N PHE A 7 -24.33 -10.52 -18.00
CA PHE A 7 -23.85 -9.41 -17.19
C PHE A 7 -24.44 -8.08 -17.67
N SER A 8 -24.55 -7.88 -18.99
CA SER A 8 -25.22 -6.71 -19.56
C SER A 8 -26.69 -6.62 -19.13
N GLN A 9 -27.41 -7.75 -19.03
CA GLN A 9 -28.80 -7.76 -18.59
C GLN A 9 -28.92 -7.34 -17.13
N THR A 10 -28.00 -7.79 -16.26
CA THR A 10 -27.93 -7.34 -14.87
C THR A 10 -27.61 -5.84 -14.76
N LEU A 11 -26.55 -5.37 -15.45
CA LEU A 11 -26.12 -3.98 -15.39
C LEU A 11 -27.17 -3.01 -15.96
N ARG A 12 -28.01 -3.47 -16.90
CA ARG A 12 -29.11 -2.65 -17.45
C ARG A 12 -30.14 -2.25 -16.38
N LEU A 13 -30.24 -3.02 -15.30
CA LEU A 13 -31.13 -2.72 -14.16
C LEU A 13 -30.51 -1.74 -13.16
N VAL A 14 -29.23 -1.41 -13.33
CA VAL A 14 -28.47 -0.55 -12.43
C VAL A 14 -28.49 0.89 -12.97
N PRO A 15 -29.10 1.87 -12.27
CA PRO A 15 -29.18 3.24 -12.76
C PRO A 15 -27.81 3.93 -12.73
N LYS A 16 -27.51 4.86 -13.64
CA LYS A 16 -26.24 5.64 -13.63
C LYS A 16 -25.00 4.75 -13.52
N VAL A 17 -24.88 3.77 -14.41
CA VAL A 17 -23.70 2.94 -14.58
C VAL A 17 -23.03 3.24 -15.92
N HIS A 18 -21.70 3.29 -15.93
CA HIS A 18 -20.90 3.35 -17.13
C HIS A 18 -20.03 2.09 -17.22
N TRP A 19 -20.21 1.30 -18.27
CA TRP A 19 -19.56 0.00 -18.43
C TRP A 19 -18.31 0.11 -19.31
N ILE A 20 -17.14 0.00 -18.70
CA ILE A 20 -15.86 -0.05 -19.43
C ILE A 20 -15.53 -1.51 -19.67
N VAL A 21 -15.58 -1.93 -20.94
CA VAL A 21 -15.21 -3.29 -21.36
C VAL A 21 -13.84 -3.24 -22.01
N VAL A 22 -12.90 -4.04 -21.49
CA VAL A 22 -11.55 -4.15 -22.04
C VAL A 22 -11.32 -5.54 -22.59
N GLU A 23 -11.21 -5.64 -23.90
CA GLU A 23 -11.00 -6.90 -24.61
C GLU A 23 -9.52 -7.28 -24.64
N ASP A 24 -9.19 -8.52 -24.28
CA ASP A 24 -7.85 -9.10 -24.47
C ASP A 24 -7.65 -9.57 -25.91
N SER A 25 -7.60 -8.61 -26.82
CA SER A 25 -7.48 -8.83 -28.26
C SER A 25 -6.58 -7.79 -28.90
N SER A 26 -5.95 -8.18 -30.01
CA SER A 26 -5.16 -7.27 -30.85
C SER A 26 -6.04 -6.36 -31.71
N SER A 27 -7.32 -6.71 -31.87
CA SER A 27 -8.30 -5.96 -32.65
C SER A 27 -9.63 -5.88 -31.94
N ARG A 28 -10.39 -4.83 -32.25
CA ARG A 28 -11.75 -4.63 -31.77
C ARG A 28 -12.69 -5.72 -32.28
N SER A 29 -13.48 -6.32 -31.40
CA SER A 29 -14.51 -7.31 -31.77
C SER A 29 -15.86 -6.69 -32.09
N GLU A 30 -16.36 -6.95 -33.30
CA GLU A 30 -17.70 -6.54 -33.76
C GLU A 30 -18.82 -7.12 -32.88
N ASN A 31 -18.64 -8.35 -32.37
CA ASN A 31 -19.65 -9.00 -31.54
C ASN A 31 -19.84 -8.31 -30.18
N ILE A 32 -18.75 -7.82 -29.59
CA ILE A 32 -18.80 -7.08 -28.33
C ILE A 32 -19.41 -5.70 -28.57
N GLU A 33 -19.04 -5.03 -29.66
CA GLU A 33 -19.62 -3.74 -30.04
C GLU A 33 -21.12 -3.81 -30.29
N LEU A 34 -21.58 -4.84 -31.01
CA LEU A 34 -23.00 -5.09 -31.23
C LEU A 34 -23.74 -5.36 -29.91
N LEU A 35 -23.15 -6.14 -29.00
CA LEU A 35 -23.73 -6.39 -27.68
C LEU A 35 -23.86 -5.09 -26.88
N LEU A 36 -22.80 -4.29 -26.81
CA LEU A 36 -22.77 -3.04 -26.06
C LEU A 36 -23.79 -2.03 -26.60
N SER A 37 -23.87 -1.90 -27.93
CA SER A 37 -24.86 -1.03 -28.59
C SER A 37 -26.29 -1.46 -28.30
N ARG A 38 -26.56 -2.77 -28.29
CA ARG A 38 -27.89 -3.33 -27.95
C ARG A 38 -28.23 -3.23 -26.46
N SER A 39 -27.22 -3.16 -25.59
CA SER A 39 -27.43 -3.10 -24.13
C SER A 39 -28.10 -1.81 -23.67
N THR A 40 -27.96 -0.72 -24.44
CA THR A 40 -28.37 0.66 -24.10
C THR A 40 -27.70 1.23 -22.84
N ILE A 41 -26.72 0.53 -22.27
CA ILE A 41 -25.92 0.99 -21.14
C ILE A 41 -24.89 1.98 -21.65
N SER A 42 -24.63 3.05 -20.90
CA SER A 42 -23.49 3.93 -21.19
C SER A 42 -22.20 3.11 -21.11
N HIS A 43 -21.37 3.09 -22.15
CA HIS A 43 -20.23 2.19 -22.21
C HIS A 43 -19.01 2.79 -22.93
N THR A 44 -17.85 2.21 -22.65
CA THR A 44 -16.61 2.41 -23.40
C THR A 44 -16.04 1.04 -23.74
N LEU A 45 -15.71 0.82 -25.02
CA LEU A 45 -15.02 -0.39 -25.47
C LEU A 45 -13.54 -0.08 -25.71
N LEU A 46 -12.67 -0.78 -24.99
CA LEU A 46 -11.22 -0.77 -25.16
C LEU A 46 -10.75 -2.17 -25.58
N TRP A 47 -9.61 -2.27 -26.25
CA TRP A 47 -9.01 -3.55 -26.60
C TRP A 47 -7.49 -3.46 -26.48
N ARG A 48 -6.88 -4.47 -25.87
CA ARG A 48 -5.43 -4.61 -25.79
C ARG A 48 -5.04 -6.06 -25.53
N LYS A 49 -4.24 -6.64 -26.41
CA LYS A 49 -3.74 -8.01 -26.27
C LYS A 49 -2.78 -8.11 -25.09
N THR A 50 -3.03 -9.04 -24.18
CA THR A 50 -2.10 -9.39 -23.09
C THR A 50 -0.90 -10.13 -23.67
N PRO A 51 0.33 -9.62 -23.50
CA PRO A 51 1.54 -10.33 -23.90
C PRO A 51 1.67 -11.67 -23.16
N PRO A 52 2.27 -12.71 -23.77
CA PRO A 52 2.41 -14.04 -23.14
C PRO A 52 3.10 -14.05 -21.77
N HIS A 53 3.96 -13.06 -21.51
CA HIS A 53 4.76 -12.95 -20.28
C HIS A 53 4.08 -12.11 -19.18
N TYR A 54 2.87 -11.60 -19.43
CA TYR A 54 2.18 -10.75 -18.48
C TYR A 54 1.53 -11.60 -17.36
N PRO A 55 1.58 -11.16 -16.09
CA PRO A 55 1.07 -11.95 -14.97
C PRO A 55 -0.45 -12.12 -15.04
N GLY A 56 -0.95 -13.35 -15.11
CA GLY A 56 -2.33 -13.74 -14.82
C GLY A 56 -3.43 -13.20 -15.76
N LYS A 57 -4.55 -13.93 -15.84
CA LYS A 57 -5.74 -13.51 -16.61
C LYS A 57 -6.30 -12.18 -16.07
N GLY A 58 -6.50 -11.21 -16.96
CA GLY A 58 -7.20 -9.95 -16.66
C GLY A 58 -6.38 -8.86 -15.97
N TRP A 59 -5.07 -9.04 -15.71
CA TRP A 59 -4.25 -7.97 -15.14
C TRP A 59 -4.08 -6.77 -16.08
N LEU A 60 -3.58 -7.00 -17.30
CA LEU A 60 -3.37 -5.92 -18.27
C LEU A 60 -4.68 -5.18 -18.60
N PRO A 61 -5.80 -5.87 -18.89
CA PRO A 61 -7.07 -5.20 -19.12
C PRO A 61 -7.50 -4.24 -18.00
N ARG A 62 -7.33 -4.64 -16.73
CA ARG A 62 -7.69 -3.81 -15.56
C ARG A 62 -6.78 -2.59 -15.42
N SER A 63 -5.47 -2.76 -15.59
CA SER A 63 -4.53 -1.63 -15.57
C SER A 63 -4.82 -0.64 -16.70
N TYR A 64 -5.12 -1.15 -17.90
CA TYR A 64 -5.42 -0.32 -19.05
C TYR A 64 -6.73 0.49 -18.87
N ALA A 65 -7.74 -0.11 -18.24
CA ALA A 65 -8.96 0.61 -17.85
C ALA A 65 -8.67 1.75 -16.84
N LEU A 66 -7.82 1.51 -15.83
CA LEU A 66 -7.46 2.54 -14.86
C LEU A 66 -6.73 3.71 -15.52
N ASP A 67 -5.82 3.45 -16.45
CA ASP A 67 -5.10 4.50 -17.17
C ASP A 67 -6.05 5.31 -18.07
N PHE A 68 -7.00 4.63 -18.73
CA PHE A 68 -8.08 5.30 -19.45
C PHE A 68 -8.86 6.25 -18.53
N ILE A 69 -9.31 5.76 -17.36
CA ILE A 69 -10.09 6.57 -16.40
C ILE A 69 -9.28 7.79 -15.95
N ARG A 70 -8.02 7.58 -15.54
CA ARG A 70 -7.13 8.64 -15.08
C ARG A 70 -6.92 9.71 -16.13
N ASN A 71 -6.78 9.35 -17.40
CA ASN A 71 -6.49 10.30 -18.47
C ASN A 71 -7.74 11.03 -18.97
N HIS A 72 -8.92 10.40 -18.91
CA HIS A 72 -10.16 11.00 -19.45
C HIS A 72 -10.97 11.79 -18.42
N PHE A 73 -10.83 11.46 -17.12
CA PHE A 73 -11.64 12.08 -16.06
C PHE A 73 -10.80 12.87 -15.05
N ARG A 74 -9.48 13.02 -15.26
CA ARG A 74 -8.55 13.71 -14.34
C ARG A 74 -9.05 15.07 -13.87
N ASP A 75 -9.54 15.86 -14.82
CA ASP A 75 -9.83 17.28 -14.62
C ASP A 75 -11.30 17.51 -14.25
N GLN A 76 -12.12 16.45 -14.22
CA GLN A 76 -13.55 16.52 -13.93
C GLN A 76 -13.78 16.45 -12.41
N LYS A 77 -13.54 17.56 -11.72
CA LYS A 77 -13.67 17.69 -10.25
C LYS A 77 -15.10 17.56 -9.73
N ASP A 78 -16.10 17.73 -10.59
CA ASP A 78 -17.51 17.68 -10.22
C ASP A 78 -18.13 16.27 -10.30
N ILE A 79 -17.33 15.25 -10.68
CA ILE A 79 -17.80 13.88 -10.79
C ILE A 79 -17.54 13.10 -9.51
N SER A 80 -18.63 12.67 -8.87
CA SER A 80 -18.61 11.62 -7.85
C SER A 80 -18.87 10.28 -8.53
N ALA A 81 -17.87 9.40 -8.53
CA ALA A 81 -17.94 8.08 -9.13
C ALA A 81 -17.16 7.05 -8.29
N VAL A 82 -17.60 5.79 -8.38
CA VAL A 82 -16.93 4.64 -7.75
C VAL A 82 -16.52 3.67 -8.84
N VAL A 83 -15.28 3.19 -8.78
CA VAL A 83 -14.75 2.18 -9.70
C VAL A 83 -14.93 0.80 -9.08
N PHE A 84 -15.54 -0.12 -9.84
CA PHE A 84 -15.70 -1.50 -9.45
C PHE A 84 -15.16 -2.44 -10.55
N PHE A 85 -14.33 -3.41 -10.16
CA PHE A 85 -13.84 -4.44 -11.08
C PHE A 85 -14.80 -5.63 -11.08
N GLY A 86 -15.62 -5.73 -12.13
CA GLY A 86 -16.53 -6.84 -12.34
C GLY A 86 -16.04 -7.78 -13.44
N ASP A 87 -15.58 -8.98 -13.08
CA ASP A 87 -15.28 -10.05 -14.05
C ASP A 87 -16.57 -10.56 -14.70
N ASP A 88 -16.49 -10.98 -15.96
CA ASP A 88 -17.66 -11.31 -16.79
C ASP A 88 -18.35 -12.63 -16.40
N ASP A 89 -17.61 -13.54 -15.77
CA ASP A 89 -18.05 -14.87 -15.34
C ASP A 89 -18.66 -14.92 -13.93
N ASN A 90 -18.64 -13.80 -13.19
CA ASN A 90 -19.23 -13.71 -11.85
C ASN A 90 -20.75 -13.46 -11.87
N ALA A 91 -21.39 -13.75 -10.74
CA ALA A 91 -22.80 -13.45 -10.48
C ALA A 91 -22.92 -12.25 -9.54
N TYR A 92 -23.78 -11.29 -9.89
CA TYR A 92 -23.94 -10.05 -9.15
C TYR A 92 -25.39 -9.82 -8.75
N ASP A 93 -25.61 -9.61 -7.45
CA ASP A 93 -26.89 -9.14 -6.91
C ASP A 93 -27.03 -7.63 -7.15
N LEU A 94 -28.22 -7.16 -7.55
CA LEU A 94 -28.45 -5.73 -7.82
C LEU A 94 -28.15 -4.85 -6.60
N ARG A 95 -28.40 -5.36 -5.39
CA ARG A 95 -28.13 -4.66 -4.13
C ARG A 95 -26.67 -4.28 -4.01
N LEU A 96 -25.74 -5.08 -4.56
CA LEU A 96 -24.32 -4.74 -4.58
C LEU A 96 -24.08 -3.36 -5.19
N PHE A 97 -24.76 -3.04 -6.28
CA PHE A 97 -24.61 -1.77 -6.97
C PHE A 97 -25.48 -0.66 -6.42
N THR A 98 -26.66 -0.95 -5.87
CA THR A 98 -27.58 0.07 -5.37
C THR A 98 -27.31 0.44 -3.92
N ASP A 99 -27.11 -0.55 -3.06
CA ASP A 99 -27.13 -0.39 -1.60
C ASP A 99 -25.71 -0.35 -1.00
N TYR A 100 -24.69 -0.81 -1.75
CA TYR A 100 -23.31 -0.90 -1.25
C TYR A 100 -22.33 -0.03 -2.05
N ILE A 101 -22.00 -0.40 -3.31
CA ILE A 101 -20.93 0.24 -4.08
C ILE A 101 -21.12 1.76 -4.21
N ARG A 102 -22.36 2.24 -4.35
CA ARG A 102 -22.66 3.68 -4.49
C ARG A 102 -22.34 4.53 -3.27
N HIS A 103 -22.24 3.91 -2.11
CA HIS A 103 -22.02 4.59 -0.84
C HIS A 103 -20.55 4.53 -0.40
N VAL A 104 -19.65 4.10 -1.30
CA VAL A 104 -18.21 4.00 -1.03
C VAL A 104 -17.55 5.35 -1.26
N ASP A 105 -16.99 5.94 -0.19
CA ASP A 105 -16.23 7.20 -0.27
C ASP A 105 -14.74 7.00 -0.59
N SER A 106 -14.18 5.83 -0.29
CA SER A 106 -12.75 5.53 -0.49
C SER A 106 -12.52 4.12 -1.01
N VAL A 107 -12.62 3.10 -0.16
CA VAL A 107 -12.47 1.69 -0.51
C VAL A 107 -13.56 0.89 0.18
N GLY A 108 -14.39 0.23 -0.62
CA GLY A 108 -15.44 -0.68 -0.14
C GLY A 108 -14.98 -2.13 -0.18
N VAL A 109 -15.35 -2.91 0.84
CA VAL A 109 -15.06 -4.34 0.94
C VAL A 109 -16.29 -5.10 1.39
N TRP A 110 -16.50 -6.31 0.88
CA TRP A 110 -17.66 -7.15 1.18
C TRP A 110 -17.30 -8.62 1.11
N ALA A 111 -18.23 -9.46 1.57
CA ALA A 111 -18.10 -10.90 1.46
C ALA A 111 -18.27 -11.36 0.02
N VAL A 112 -17.48 -12.35 -0.40
CA VAL A 112 -17.52 -12.95 -1.73
C VAL A 112 -17.77 -14.45 -1.58
N GLY A 113 -18.77 -14.96 -2.28
CA GLY A 113 -19.10 -16.39 -2.30
C GLY A 113 -18.22 -17.17 -3.26
N LEU A 114 -18.03 -18.47 -2.97
CA LEU A 114 -17.40 -19.46 -3.87
C LEU A 114 -15.99 -19.07 -4.34
N VAL A 115 -15.18 -18.51 -3.43
CA VAL A 115 -13.82 -18.03 -3.72
C VAL A 115 -12.81 -18.67 -2.76
N GLY A 116 -11.56 -18.83 -3.20
CA GLY A 116 -10.47 -19.28 -2.33
C GLY A 116 -10.60 -20.70 -1.78
N GLY A 117 -11.48 -21.53 -2.37
CA GLY A 117 -11.82 -22.87 -1.87
C GLY A 117 -12.83 -22.87 -0.72
N ALA A 118 -13.41 -21.71 -0.38
CA ALA A 118 -14.43 -21.55 0.64
C ALA A 118 -15.82 -21.28 0.03
N LEU A 119 -16.88 -21.58 0.78
CA LEU A 119 -18.25 -21.16 0.42
C LEU A 119 -18.38 -19.63 0.43
N VAL A 120 -17.71 -18.97 1.37
CA VAL A 120 -17.66 -17.51 1.50
C VAL A 120 -16.31 -17.12 2.10
N GLU A 121 -15.65 -16.13 1.51
CA GLU A 121 -14.60 -15.36 2.15
C GLU A 121 -15.12 -13.96 2.49
N ALA A 122 -14.81 -13.45 3.69
CA ALA A 122 -15.42 -12.21 4.18
C ALA A 122 -14.48 -11.41 5.10
N PRO A 123 -14.60 -10.06 5.13
CA PRO A 123 -13.94 -9.26 6.14
C PRO A 123 -14.52 -9.57 7.53
N LYS A 124 -13.65 -9.65 8.54
CA LYS A 124 -14.04 -9.67 9.95
C LYS A 124 -14.22 -8.23 10.41
N VAL A 125 -15.43 -7.88 10.83
CA VAL A 125 -15.79 -6.51 11.21
C VAL A 125 -16.18 -6.45 12.69
N GLU A 126 -15.63 -5.47 13.40
CA GLU A 126 -15.99 -5.15 14.78
C GLU A 126 -16.22 -3.63 14.88
N ASN A 127 -17.38 -3.21 15.39
CA ASN A 127 -17.77 -1.81 15.51
C ASN A 127 -17.59 -0.99 14.20
N GLY A 128 -17.96 -1.57 13.06
CA GLY A 128 -17.82 -0.92 11.75
C GLY A 128 -16.39 -0.86 11.20
N THR A 129 -15.41 -1.45 11.90
CA THR A 129 -14.00 -1.48 11.48
C THR A 129 -13.59 -2.89 11.06
N VAL A 130 -12.89 -3.01 9.93
CA VAL A 130 -12.31 -4.28 9.48
C VAL A 130 -11.08 -4.62 10.34
N ILE A 131 -11.16 -5.72 11.10
CA ILE A 131 -10.10 -6.17 12.01
C ILE A 131 -9.37 -7.42 11.51
N GLY A 132 -9.81 -8.00 10.39
CA GLY A 132 -9.21 -9.20 9.81
C GLY A 132 -10.03 -9.75 8.66
N TRP A 133 -9.72 -10.99 8.25
CA TRP A 133 -10.35 -11.66 7.11
C TRP A 133 -10.58 -13.13 7.43
N ASN A 134 -11.70 -13.66 6.96
CA ASN A 134 -12.03 -15.06 6.98
C ASN A 134 -11.76 -15.64 5.58
N CYS A 135 -10.59 -16.25 5.37
CA CYS A 135 -10.16 -16.87 4.12
C CYS A 135 -9.51 -18.23 4.37
N VAL A 136 -9.65 -19.17 3.42
CA VAL A 136 -9.16 -20.56 3.56
C VAL A 136 -7.72 -20.72 3.06
N SER A 137 -7.29 -19.87 2.12
CA SER A 137 -5.94 -19.96 1.56
C SER A 137 -4.88 -19.34 2.48
N SER A 138 -3.76 -20.04 2.65
CA SER A 138 -2.61 -19.66 3.49
C SER A 138 -1.74 -18.53 2.93
N GLN A 139 -2.10 -17.92 1.79
CA GLN A 139 -1.46 -16.71 1.30
C GLN A 139 -2.07 -15.48 2.00
N GLN A 140 -1.65 -15.27 3.25
CA GLN A 140 -1.92 -14.04 3.99
C GLN A 140 -1.28 -12.85 3.27
N SER A 141 -2.03 -12.22 2.36
CA SER A 141 -1.69 -10.93 1.77
C SER A 141 -1.65 -9.84 2.85
N SER A 142 -0.98 -8.72 2.59
CA SER A 142 -0.76 -7.64 3.56
C SER A 142 -2.03 -7.04 4.17
N LEU A 143 -3.20 -7.18 3.52
CA LEU A 143 -4.50 -6.83 4.11
C LEU A 143 -4.89 -7.75 5.29
N GLY A 144 -4.36 -8.98 5.35
CA GLY A 144 -4.56 -9.97 6.41
C GLY A 144 -3.81 -9.70 7.71
N ARG A 145 -2.96 -8.66 7.78
CA ARG A 145 -2.03 -8.44 8.89
C ARG A 145 -2.23 -7.07 9.54
N GLN A 146 -3.17 -6.98 10.47
CA GLN A 146 -3.09 -6.00 11.56
C GLN A 146 -3.27 -6.68 12.90
N LYS A 147 -2.15 -7.08 13.51
CA LYS A 147 -2.05 -7.39 14.93
C LYS A 147 -1.57 -6.11 15.61
N LEU A 148 -2.50 -5.32 16.14
CA LEU A 148 -2.15 -4.15 16.94
C LEU A 148 -2.11 -4.55 18.42
N LEU A 149 -1.10 -4.01 19.12
CA LEU A 149 -0.96 -3.87 20.57
C LEU A 149 -0.25 -4.98 21.35
N SER A 150 1.08 -4.87 21.41
CA SER A 150 1.80 -5.03 22.69
C SER A 150 3.05 -4.14 22.74
N ARG A 151 2.86 -2.84 22.99
CA ARG A 151 3.95 -1.96 23.46
C ARG A 151 3.47 -1.24 24.70
N LYS A 152 3.77 -1.82 25.87
CA LYS A 152 3.59 -1.16 27.17
C LYS A 152 4.61 -0.03 27.27
N SER A 153 4.17 1.21 27.07
CA SER A 153 4.98 2.41 27.29
C SER A 153 4.70 3.03 28.67
N ARG A 154 5.57 3.96 29.08
CA ARG A 154 5.58 4.72 30.35
C ARG A 154 4.20 5.26 30.78
N THR A 155 3.26 5.44 29.87
CA THR A 155 1.90 5.94 30.10
C THR A 155 0.99 4.98 30.87
N TRP A 156 1.16 3.65 30.74
CA TRP A 156 0.43 2.69 31.59
C TRP A 156 0.77 2.87 33.07
N LYS A 157 1.98 3.34 33.37
CA LYS A 157 2.41 3.66 34.73
C LYS A 157 1.64 4.87 35.28
N SER A 158 1.38 5.89 34.46
CA SER A 158 0.59 7.07 34.85
C SER A 158 -0.88 6.74 35.07
N VAL A 159 -1.49 5.94 34.18
CA VAL A 159 -2.87 5.46 34.33
C VAL A 159 -3.01 4.59 35.57
N LYS A 160 -2.09 3.64 35.77
CA LYS A 160 -2.06 2.80 36.97
C LYS A 160 -1.92 3.63 38.24
N ASN A 161 -1.01 4.60 38.27
CA ASN A 161 -0.84 5.48 39.43
C ASN A 161 -2.09 6.33 39.74
N ALA A 162 -2.86 6.74 38.73
CA ALA A 162 -4.11 7.47 38.92
C ALA A 162 -5.22 6.57 39.48
N VAL A 163 -5.34 5.33 38.97
CA VAL A 163 -6.27 4.31 39.47
C VAL A 163 -5.93 3.92 40.91
N ASP A 164 -4.64 3.73 41.22
CA ASP A 164 -4.18 3.38 42.57
C ASP A 164 -4.47 4.52 43.58
N ARG A 165 -4.38 5.79 43.17
CA ARG A 165 -4.75 6.95 44.01
C ARG A 165 -6.26 7.03 44.26
N LEU A 166 -7.07 6.80 43.23
CA LEU A 166 -8.53 6.73 43.36
C LEU A 166 -8.98 5.60 44.31
N GLY A 167 -8.33 4.45 44.23
CA GLY A 167 -8.59 3.33 45.14
C GLY A 167 -8.31 3.69 46.60
N ALA A 168 -7.23 4.43 46.87
CA ALA A 168 -6.89 4.89 48.21
C ALA A 168 -7.91 5.90 48.77
N GLU A 169 -8.36 6.87 47.98
CA GLU A 169 -9.37 7.85 48.41
C GLU A 169 -10.73 7.20 48.72
N VAL A 170 -11.17 6.25 47.89
CA VAL A 170 -12.41 5.49 48.11
C VAL A 170 -12.32 4.65 49.39
N THR A 171 -11.17 4.04 49.65
CA THR A 171 -10.97 3.20 50.85
C THR A 171 -11.06 4.03 52.14
N THR A 172 -10.38 5.19 52.18
CA THR A 172 -10.44 6.13 53.33
C THR A 172 -11.87 6.62 53.59
N ILE A 173 -12.64 6.89 52.53
CA ILE A 173 -14.04 7.31 52.67
C ILE A 173 -14.90 6.17 53.21
N VAL A 174 -14.75 4.94 52.71
CA VAL A 174 -15.48 3.77 53.20
C VAL A 174 -15.18 3.50 54.68
N GLU A 175 -13.92 3.59 55.08
CA GLU A 175 -13.49 3.43 56.48
C GLU A 175 -14.04 4.51 57.43
N ALA A 176 -14.23 5.73 56.93
CA ALA A 176 -14.83 6.83 57.69
C ALA A 176 -16.34 6.66 57.92
N ILE A 177 -17.03 5.87 57.08
CA ILE A 177 -18.48 5.66 57.15
C ILE A 177 -18.83 4.38 57.95
N THR A 178 -17.90 3.42 58.06
CA THR A 178 -18.08 2.16 58.79
C THR A 178 -18.44 2.22 60.29
N PRO A 179 -18.13 3.25 61.10
CA PRO A 179 -18.45 3.25 62.53
C PRO A 179 -19.87 3.70 62.91
N LEU A 180 -20.77 3.94 61.95
CA LEU A 180 -22.10 4.49 62.25
C LEU A 180 -23.14 3.38 62.42
N ASP A 181 -23.26 2.89 63.65
CA ASP A 181 -24.36 2.06 64.12
C ASP A 181 -25.41 2.88 64.90
N ALA A 182 -26.65 2.38 64.85
CA ALA A 182 -27.85 2.77 65.59
C ALA A 182 -28.63 4.04 65.16
N GLU A 183 -29.83 3.76 64.63
CA GLU A 183 -31.05 4.58 64.70
C GLU A 183 -31.04 5.96 64.04
N GLY A 184 -30.93 5.93 62.71
CA GLY A 184 -31.36 6.98 61.82
C GLY A 184 -30.55 6.92 60.53
N ILE A 185 -31.05 7.51 59.45
CA ILE A 185 -30.25 7.89 58.27
C ILE A 185 -30.14 6.82 57.15
N VAL A 186 -31.25 6.59 56.44
CA VAL A 186 -31.22 6.10 55.03
C VAL A 186 -30.88 7.24 54.06
N VAL A 187 -31.09 8.50 54.45
CA VAL A 187 -30.88 9.66 53.57
C VAL A 187 -29.39 10.05 53.45
N ALA A 188 -28.60 10.08 54.53
CA ALA A 188 -27.19 10.48 54.41
C ALA A 188 -26.30 9.38 53.81
N THR A 189 -26.68 8.10 53.89
CA THR A 189 -25.98 7.03 53.17
C THR A 189 -26.19 7.15 51.67
N VAL A 190 -27.41 7.49 51.22
CA VAL A 190 -27.70 7.78 49.81
C VAL A 190 -27.02 9.06 49.33
N THR A 191 -27.05 10.15 50.12
CA THR A 191 -26.36 11.40 49.78
C THR A 191 -24.84 11.22 49.73
N ALA A 192 -24.26 10.43 50.64
CA ALA A 192 -22.84 10.09 50.61
C ALA A 192 -22.47 9.25 49.38
N LEU A 193 -23.27 8.24 49.02
CA LEU A 193 -23.06 7.44 47.81
C LEU A 193 -23.17 8.28 46.53
N ILE A 194 -24.16 9.17 46.44
CA ILE A 194 -24.30 10.10 45.30
C ILE A 194 -23.09 11.03 45.24
N THR A 195 -22.63 11.57 46.37
CA THR A 195 -21.46 12.45 46.41
C THR A 195 -20.19 11.70 45.97
N ILE A 196 -20.01 10.45 46.41
CA ILE A 196 -18.91 9.59 45.97
C ILE A 196 -19.00 9.32 44.46
N MET A 197 -20.19 8.96 43.94
CA MET A 197 -20.38 8.72 42.52
C MET A 197 -20.14 9.96 41.67
N VAL A 198 -20.60 11.14 42.11
CA VAL A 198 -20.38 12.42 41.42
C VAL A 198 -18.89 12.78 41.44
N THR A 199 -18.20 12.63 42.58
CA THR A 199 -16.76 12.90 42.67
C THR A 199 -15.97 11.94 41.77
N ILE A 200 -16.30 10.64 41.75
CA ILE A 200 -15.66 9.66 40.86
C ILE A 200 -15.91 10.04 39.38
N MET A 201 -17.16 10.37 39.02
CA MET A 201 -17.52 10.79 37.67
C MET A 201 -16.77 12.06 37.23
N VAL A 202 -16.73 13.08 38.09
CA VAL A 202 -16.01 14.34 37.82
C VAL A 202 -14.51 14.09 37.70
N THR A 203 -13.92 13.29 38.59
CA THR A 203 -12.49 12.95 38.53
C THR A 203 -12.16 12.17 37.25
N ILE A 204 -12.98 11.19 36.83
CA ILE A 204 -12.80 10.48 35.55
C ILE A 204 -12.89 11.46 34.37
N MET A 205 -13.89 12.35 34.36
CA MET A 205 -14.07 13.32 33.27
C MET A 205 -12.95 14.36 33.19
N VAL A 206 -12.42 14.83 34.32
CA VAL A 206 -11.39 15.87 34.36
C VAL A 206 -9.99 15.30 34.17
N THR A 207 -9.70 14.10 34.68
CA THR A 207 -8.32 13.56 34.70
C THR A 207 -8.07 12.47 33.66
N ILE A 208 -9.03 11.58 33.40
CA ILE A 208 -8.83 10.42 32.52
C ILE A 208 -9.23 10.74 31.08
N ARG A 209 -10.35 11.45 30.89
CA ARG A 209 -10.88 11.75 29.56
C ARG A 209 -9.94 12.58 28.66
N PRO A 210 -9.22 13.60 29.15
CA PRO A 210 -8.26 14.33 28.32
C PRO A 210 -7.09 13.45 27.87
N VAL A 211 -6.62 12.55 28.74
CA VAL A 211 -5.54 11.59 28.43
C VAL A 211 -6.00 10.60 27.37
N ILE A 212 -7.25 10.11 27.45
CA ILE A 212 -7.83 9.23 26.42
C ILE A 212 -7.93 9.98 25.07
N MET A 213 -8.42 11.22 25.07
CA MET A 213 -8.54 12.01 23.83
C MET A 213 -7.17 12.30 23.18
N GLU A 214 -6.14 12.55 23.99
CA GLU A 214 -4.77 12.75 23.49
C GLU A 214 -4.20 11.46 22.89
N MET A 215 -4.47 10.30 23.51
CA MET A 215 -4.11 8.98 22.96
C MET A 215 -4.83 8.68 21.63
N GLU A 216 -6.13 8.94 21.56
CA GLU A 216 -6.92 8.74 20.33
C GLU A 216 -6.43 9.64 19.20
N ALA A 217 -6.09 10.90 19.52
CA ALA A 217 -5.52 11.85 18.56
C ALA A 217 -4.13 11.40 18.05
N GLU A 218 -3.25 10.91 18.92
CA GLU A 218 -1.90 10.46 18.52
C GLU A 218 -1.96 9.17 17.68
N VAL A 219 -2.85 8.24 18.04
CA VAL A 219 -3.11 7.02 17.26
C VAL A 219 -3.69 7.37 15.89
N ALA A 220 -4.67 8.27 15.83
CA ALA A 220 -5.26 8.74 14.58
C ALA A 220 -4.24 9.47 13.69
N ALA A 221 -3.40 10.35 14.27
CA ALA A 221 -2.34 11.04 13.55
C ALA A 221 -1.28 10.07 13.01
N THR A 222 -0.93 9.03 13.77
CA THR A 222 0.01 7.99 13.36
C THR A 222 -0.57 7.12 12.24
N ALA A 223 -1.85 6.77 12.31
CA ALA A 223 -2.56 6.04 11.25
C ALA A 223 -2.65 6.87 9.97
N LEU A 224 -2.95 8.16 10.07
CA LEU A 224 -2.99 9.09 8.94
C LEU A 224 -1.61 9.26 8.29
N ARG A 225 -0.53 9.39 9.09
CA ARG A 225 0.85 9.43 8.60
C ARG A 225 1.21 8.15 7.84
N ARG A 226 0.89 6.98 8.40
CA ARG A 226 1.11 5.68 7.73
C ARG A 226 0.35 5.56 6.41
N SER A 227 -0.90 5.99 6.38
CA SER A 227 -1.73 6.01 5.17
C SER A 227 -1.10 6.89 4.08
N ARG A 228 -0.64 8.09 4.45
CA ARG A 228 0.09 8.99 3.53
C ARG A 228 1.40 8.39 3.02
N SER A 229 2.21 7.80 3.90
CA SER A 229 3.47 7.15 3.49
C SER A 229 3.21 5.96 2.55
N GLN A 230 2.14 5.20 2.77
CA GLN A 230 1.78 4.07 1.92
C GLN A 230 1.23 4.49 0.55
N ALA A 231 0.50 5.60 0.50
CA ALA A 231 0.00 6.19 -0.75
C ALA A 231 1.12 6.84 -1.60
N ALA A 232 2.21 7.28 -0.97
CA ALA A 232 3.36 7.90 -1.64
C ALA A 232 4.40 6.90 -2.16
N MET A 233 4.27 5.61 -1.83
CA MET A 233 5.15 4.56 -2.34
C MET A 233 4.72 4.11 -3.74
N VAL A 234 5.59 4.32 -4.72
CA VAL A 234 5.37 3.88 -6.10
C VAL A 234 6.11 2.57 -6.35
N LYS A 235 5.54 1.71 -7.19
CA LYS A 235 6.15 0.46 -7.60
C LYS A 235 7.36 0.77 -8.48
N LEU A 236 8.46 0.10 -8.21
CA LEU A 236 9.63 0.10 -9.08
C LEU A 236 9.53 -1.15 -9.96
N ASP A 237 9.14 -0.96 -11.21
CA ASP A 237 9.06 -2.02 -12.21
C ASP A 237 10.43 -2.20 -12.86
N THR A 238 10.80 -3.45 -13.14
CA THR A 238 12.08 -3.84 -13.75
C THR A 238 11.85 -4.57 -15.06
N ALA A 239 12.65 -4.27 -16.06
CA ALA A 239 12.69 -4.98 -17.32
C ALA A 239 14.15 -5.17 -17.76
N ARG A 240 14.47 -6.27 -18.45
CA ARG A 240 15.83 -6.61 -18.88
C ARG A 240 15.96 -6.74 -20.38
N LEU A 241 16.99 -6.16 -20.97
CA LEU A 241 17.28 -6.30 -22.40
C LEU A 241 18.39 -7.32 -22.64
N SER A 242 18.06 -8.45 -23.27
CA SER A 242 19.05 -9.41 -23.80
C SER A 242 19.17 -9.22 -25.32
N PRO A 243 20.38 -9.13 -25.92
CA PRO A 243 21.70 -9.53 -25.40
C PRO A 243 22.52 -8.40 -24.75
N PHE A 244 21.96 -7.20 -24.56
CA PHE A 244 22.72 -6.01 -24.12
C PHE A 244 22.96 -5.94 -22.60
N CYS A 245 22.45 -6.90 -21.82
CA CYS A 245 22.58 -6.99 -20.35
C CYS A 245 22.04 -5.78 -19.56
N ASP A 246 21.29 -4.88 -20.19
CA ASP A 246 20.77 -3.68 -19.56
C ASP A 246 19.54 -3.95 -18.69
N HIS A 247 19.48 -3.31 -17.52
CA HIS A 247 18.34 -3.35 -16.59
C HIS A 247 17.66 -1.99 -16.55
N PHE A 248 16.41 -1.99 -16.99
CA PHE A 248 15.57 -0.82 -17.01
C PHE A 248 14.61 -0.82 -15.82
N TYR A 249 14.87 0.10 -14.88
CA TYR A 249 13.99 0.41 -13.76
C TYR A 249 13.17 1.69 -14.02
N THR A 250 11.88 1.61 -13.77
CA THR A 250 10.95 2.75 -13.87
C THR A 250 9.84 2.70 -12.83
N VAL A 251 9.34 3.87 -12.46
CA VAL A 251 8.10 4.04 -11.68
C VAL A 251 6.92 4.45 -12.55
N ASP A 252 7.16 4.75 -13.83
CA ASP A 252 6.12 5.02 -14.82
C ASP A 252 5.75 3.73 -15.55
N LEU A 253 4.55 3.26 -15.26
CA LEU A 253 3.99 2.06 -15.89
C LEU A 253 3.89 2.21 -17.43
N THR A 254 3.66 3.41 -17.94
CA THR A 254 3.62 3.69 -19.39
C THR A 254 4.99 3.47 -20.02
N GLU A 255 6.04 3.93 -19.33
CA GLU A 255 7.42 3.77 -19.76
C GLU A 255 7.84 2.30 -19.74
N HIS A 256 7.49 1.58 -18.66
CA HIS A 256 7.68 0.13 -18.56
C HIS A 256 7.01 -0.60 -19.72
N PHE A 257 5.76 -0.25 -20.05
CA PHE A 257 5.05 -0.83 -21.18
C PHE A 257 5.75 -0.56 -22.52
N LYS A 258 6.25 0.66 -22.74
CA LYS A 258 6.98 1.00 -23.97
C LYS A 258 8.27 0.21 -24.07
N ALA A 259 9.03 0.08 -22.98
CA ALA A 259 10.26 -0.69 -22.94
C ALA A 259 10.02 -2.16 -23.33
N VAL A 260 8.99 -2.77 -22.74
CA VAL A 260 8.66 -4.18 -22.99
C VAL A 260 8.06 -4.40 -24.39
N GLN A 261 7.18 -3.51 -24.87
CA GLN A 261 6.46 -3.74 -26.13
C GLN A 261 7.20 -3.24 -27.38
N HIS A 262 8.04 -2.22 -27.24
CA HIS A 262 8.63 -1.52 -28.37
C HIS A 262 10.16 -1.50 -28.37
N LEU A 263 10.80 -1.69 -27.21
CA LEU A 263 12.26 -1.62 -27.07
C LEU A 263 12.92 -2.99 -26.82
N GLY A 264 12.14 -4.07 -26.80
CA GLY A 264 12.66 -5.45 -26.71
C GLY A 264 13.02 -5.93 -25.32
N TYR A 265 12.67 -5.19 -24.26
CA TYR A 265 12.92 -5.62 -22.89
C TYR A 265 11.98 -6.76 -22.47
N ALA A 266 12.51 -7.74 -21.75
CA ALA A 266 11.72 -8.73 -21.03
C ALA A 266 11.20 -8.12 -19.72
N ASN A 267 9.91 -8.28 -19.44
CA ASN A 267 9.32 -7.85 -18.17
C ASN A 267 9.78 -8.78 -17.03
N GLU A 268 10.34 -8.20 -15.96
CA GLU A 268 10.80 -8.94 -14.78
C GLU A 268 9.97 -8.61 -13.52
N GLY A 269 8.91 -7.82 -13.69
CA GLY A 269 7.94 -7.50 -12.66
C GLY A 269 8.38 -6.38 -11.71
N ILE A 270 7.84 -6.40 -10.50
CA ILE A 270 8.06 -5.34 -9.51
C ILE A 270 9.25 -5.73 -8.63
N VAL A 271 10.33 -4.96 -8.70
CA VAL A 271 11.54 -5.21 -7.91
C VAL A 271 11.37 -4.75 -6.46
N GLY A 272 10.56 -3.72 -6.22
CA GLY A 272 10.26 -3.19 -4.87
C GLY A 272 9.45 -1.90 -4.96
N ARG A 273 9.48 -1.09 -3.90
CA ARG A 273 8.89 0.25 -3.90
C ARG A 273 9.90 1.32 -3.54
N VAL A 274 9.71 2.51 -4.10
CA VAL A 274 10.44 3.73 -3.78
C VAL A 274 9.43 4.81 -3.38
N LEU A 275 9.87 5.79 -2.60
CA LEU A 275 9.05 6.99 -2.31
C LEU A 275 9.05 7.92 -3.52
N ALA A 276 7.89 8.48 -3.87
CA ALA A 276 7.81 9.52 -4.89
C ALA A 276 8.15 10.93 -4.35
N ASP A 277 7.86 11.18 -3.07
CA ASP A 277 8.10 12.46 -2.41
C ASP A 277 8.83 12.22 -1.07
N PRO A 278 10.00 12.84 -0.84
CA PRO A 278 10.79 12.62 0.37
C PRO A 278 10.11 13.14 1.63
N ASN A 279 9.12 14.05 1.49
CA ASN A 279 8.36 14.61 2.61
C ASN A 279 7.19 13.71 3.05
N SER A 280 6.97 12.59 2.37
CA SER A 280 5.90 11.64 2.69
C SER A 280 6.21 10.75 3.90
N ILE A 281 7.45 10.81 4.41
CA ILE A 281 7.88 10.18 5.67
C ILE A 281 8.52 11.22 6.60
N PRO A 282 8.58 10.97 7.92
CA PRO A 282 9.39 11.79 8.82
C PRO A 282 10.84 11.94 8.32
N PRO A 283 11.52 13.06 8.63
CA PRO A 283 12.86 13.33 8.12
C PRO A 283 13.82 12.16 8.35
N CYS A 284 14.23 11.50 7.27
CA CYS A 284 15.16 10.38 7.29
C CYS A 284 16.49 10.84 6.66
N PRO A 285 17.57 11.04 7.44
CA PRO A 285 18.86 11.51 6.90
C PRO A 285 19.49 10.59 5.85
N ARG A 286 19.11 9.30 5.88
CA ARG A 286 19.56 8.27 4.94
C ARG A 286 18.66 8.15 3.71
N LEU A 287 17.57 8.92 3.61
CA LEU A 287 16.74 8.96 2.42
C LEU A 287 17.47 9.79 1.36
N LYS A 288 17.83 9.16 0.26
CA LYS A 288 18.49 9.80 -0.88
C LYS A 288 17.68 9.61 -2.14
N PRO A 289 17.73 10.57 -3.08
CA PRO A 289 17.21 10.35 -4.42
C PRO A 289 17.98 9.20 -5.07
N LEU A 290 17.28 8.35 -5.81
CA LEU A 290 17.84 7.38 -6.75
C LEU A 290 17.76 8.01 -8.13
N TYR A 291 18.91 8.36 -8.68
CA TYR A 291 19.04 8.94 -10.00
C TYR A 291 19.08 7.85 -11.06
N ARG A 292 18.51 8.16 -12.23
CA ARG A 292 18.62 7.35 -13.43
C ARG A 292 19.32 8.16 -14.51
N LEU A 293 20.33 7.56 -15.13
CA LEU A 293 21.09 8.15 -16.21
C LEU A 293 21.11 7.20 -17.40
N TRP A 294 21.14 7.76 -18.61
CA TRP A 294 21.11 7.00 -19.86
C TRP A 294 22.30 7.33 -20.74
N LYS A 295 22.90 6.30 -21.35
CA LYS A 295 23.92 6.46 -22.38
C LYS A 295 23.54 5.71 -23.65
N GLY A 296 23.03 6.45 -24.63
CA GLY A 296 22.52 5.89 -25.88
C GLY A 296 23.56 5.13 -26.71
N ASP A 297 24.83 5.55 -26.71
CA ASP A 297 25.89 4.94 -27.53
C ASP A 297 26.15 3.46 -27.21
N ILE A 298 25.94 3.07 -25.94
CA ILE A 298 26.19 1.73 -25.44
C ILE A 298 24.92 1.05 -24.92
N HIS A 299 23.76 1.70 -25.06
CA HIS A 299 22.48 1.25 -24.54
C HIS A 299 22.53 0.83 -23.06
N ASP A 300 23.01 1.73 -22.20
CA ASP A 300 23.25 1.46 -20.78
C ASP A 300 22.51 2.45 -19.86
N HIS A 301 21.79 1.91 -18.87
CA HIS A 301 21.22 2.67 -17.77
C HIS A 301 22.08 2.60 -16.51
N PHE A 302 22.44 3.76 -16.00
CA PHE A 302 23.21 3.89 -14.77
C PHE A 302 22.34 4.44 -13.63
N TYR A 303 22.36 3.76 -12.48
CA TYR A 303 21.56 4.11 -11.30
C TYR A 303 22.45 4.40 -10.10
N THR A 304 22.28 5.56 -9.48
CA THR A 304 23.06 5.93 -8.29
C THR A 304 22.27 6.79 -7.31
N THR A 305 22.57 6.66 -6.02
CA THR A 305 22.11 7.57 -4.96
C THR A 305 23.17 8.61 -4.58
N ASP A 306 24.34 8.57 -5.21
CA ASP A 306 25.47 9.47 -4.96
C ASP A 306 25.45 10.62 -5.98
N GLU A 307 25.36 11.85 -5.46
CA GLU A 307 25.32 13.06 -6.30
C GLU A 307 26.64 13.31 -7.03
N GLU A 308 27.78 13.03 -6.40
CA GLU A 308 29.10 13.20 -7.03
C GLU A 308 29.31 12.16 -8.14
N GLU A 309 28.87 10.92 -7.92
CA GLU A 309 28.89 9.85 -8.93
C GLU A 309 28.03 10.23 -10.14
N ARG A 310 26.82 10.75 -9.90
CA ARG A 310 25.96 11.32 -10.94
C ARG A 310 26.64 12.45 -11.71
N GLN A 311 27.23 13.42 -11.02
CA GLN A 311 27.91 14.55 -11.68
C GLN A 311 29.11 14.09 -12.50
N ASN A 312 29.87 13.11 -12.02
CA ASN A 312 30.99 12.54 -12.76
C ASN A 312 30.52 11.78 -14.02
N ALA A 313 29.42 11.01 -13.92
CA ALA A 313 28.83 10.31 -15.05
C ALA A 313 28.38 11.27 -16.17
N ILE A 314 27.74 12.39 -15.80
CA ILE A 314 27.31 13.43 -16.73
C ILE A 314 28.52 14.15 -17.34
N SER A 315 29.43 14.65 -16.50
CA SER A 315 30.50 15.55 -16.94
C SER A 315 31.67 14.86 -17.64
N ARG A 316 31.94 13.58 -17.32
CA ARG A 316 33.12 12.87 -17.80
C ARG A 316 32.83 11.61 -18.60
N LEU A 317 31.68 10.95 -18.36
CA LEU A 317 31.37 9.65 -18.95
C LEU A 317 30.32 9.73 -20.07
N GLY A 318 29.75 10.91 -20.31
CA GLY A 318 28.82 11.16 -21.43
C GLY A 318 27.40 10.65 -21.19
N TYR A 319 27.01 10.46 -19.93
CA TYR A 319 25.64 10.08 -19.60
C TYR A 319 24.70 11.28 -19.66
N THR A 320 23.48 11.05 -20.13
CA THR A 320 22.36 11.99 -20.03
C THR A 320 21.62 11.72 -18.74
N ASP A 321 21.38 12.78 -17.97
CA ASP A 321 20.59 12.68 -16.74
C ASP A 321 19.10 12.61 -17.06
N GLU A 322 18.44 11.54 -16.61
CA GLU A 322 16.99 11.37 -16.75
C GLU A 322 16.23 11.77 -15.48
N GLY A 323 16.96 12.18 -14.44
CA GLY A 323 16.40 12.74 -13.21
C GLY A 323 16.20 11.72 -12.09
N ILE A 324 15.29 12.06 -11.18
CA ILE A 324 15.03 11.27 -9.96
C ILE A 324 13.96 10.22 -10.25
N LEU A 325 14.35 8.96 -10.15
CA LEU A 325 13.46 7.80 -10.28
C LEU A 325 12.56 7.63 -9.05
N GLY A 326 13.08 7.96 -7.88
CA GLY A 326 12.38 7.92 -6.61
C GLY A 326 13.36 8.11 -5.45
N TYR A 327 12.91 7.93 -4.23
CA TYR A 327 13.74 8.06 -3.03
C TYR A 327 13.87 6.73 -2.32
N CYS A 328 15.09 6.34 -1.98
CA CYS A 328 15.41 5.11 -1.25
C CYS A 328 16.42 5.34 -0.13
N VAL A 329 16.47 4.40 0.82
CA VAL A 329 17.29 4.55 2.02
C VAL A 329 18.66 3.94 1.76
N ILE A 330 19.73 4.71 1.92
CA ILE A 330 21.10 4.20 1.80
C ILE A 330 21.52 3.39 3.05
N PRO A 331 22.47 2.45 2.91
CA PRO A 331 23.05 1.74 4.05
C PRO A 331 23.62 2.70 5.11
N ALA A 332 23.56 2.31 6.38
CA ALA A 332 24.16 3.09 7.44
C ALA A 332 25.70 3.04 7.32
N PRO A 333 26.41 4.16 7.51
CA PRO A 333 27.87 4.15 7.52
C PRO A 333 28.35 3.23 8.66
N HIS A 334 29.15 2.22 8.31
CA HIS A 334 29.74 1.20 9.21
C HIS A 334 28.84 0.05 9.70
N ALA A 335 27.71 -0.24 9.06
CA ALA A 335 26.95 -1.46 9.38
C ALA A 335 27.69 -2.72 8.87
N THR A 336 28.33 -3.47 9.76
CA THR A 336 28.93 -4.78 9.47
C THR A 336 27.89 -5.88 9.20
N ASN A 337 26.62 -5.60 9.49
CA ASN A 337 25.43 -6.36 9.07
C ASN A 337 24.26 -5.39 8.95
N PRO A 338 23.83 -5.02 7.73
CA PRO A 338 22.87 -3.93 7.56
C PRO A 338 21.45 -4.50 7.60
N THR A 339 21.01 -4.93 8.78
CA THR A 339 19.57 -5.14 9.01
C THR A 339 18.91 -3.79 9.31
N PRO A 340 17.80 -3.42 8.63
CA PRO A 340 17.12 -2.13 8.77
C PRO A 340 16.57 -1.79 10.16
N GLU A 341 16.77 -2.63 11.17
CA GLU A 341 16.05 -2.57 12.44
C GLU A 341 16.71 -1.67 13.50
N SER A 342 17.98 -1.27 13.35
CA SER A 342 18.70 -0.52 14.41
C SER A 342 18.48 0.99 14.40
N ASP A 343 18.05 1.58 13.28
CA ASP A 343 18.13 3.03 13.09
C ASP A 343 16.73 3.64 13.04
N GLY A 344 16.17 3.87 14.23
CA GLY A 344 14.78 4.21 14.52
C GLY A 344 14.14 5.46 13.88
N ASN A 345 14.57 5.92 12.70
CA ASN A 345 13.90 7.00 11.96
C ASN A 345 13.58 6.68 10.48
N CYS A 346 14.14 5.62 9.89
CA CYS A 346 13.90 5.24 8.50
C CYS A 346 13.20 3.87 8.46
N CYS A 347 11.95 3.83 8.91
CA CYS A 347 11.22 2.58 9.08
C CYS A 347 10.63 2.05 7.75
N GLY A 348 10.72 0.73 7.56
CA GLY A 348 9.96 0.00 6.54
C GLY A 348 10.75 -0.50 5.33
N THR A 349 11.99 -0.05 5.12
CA THR A 349 12.81 -0.58 4.02
C THR A 349 13.35 -1.96 4.38
N LYS A 350 13.16 -2.96 3.52
CA LYS A 350 13.57 -4.35 3.81
C LYS A 350 14.27 -5.05 2.66
N LYS A 351 14.10 -4.57 1.43
CA LYS A 351 14.63 -5.25 0.26
C LYS A 351 15.83 -4.49 -0.28
N ALA A 352 17.00 -5.11 -0.26
CA ALA A 352 18.21 -4.50 -0.78
C ALA A 352 18.20 -4.50 -2.31
N LEU A 353 18.61 -3.38 -2.92
CA LEU A 353 18.99 -3.33 -4.32
C LEU A 353 20.51 -3.41 -4.38
N HIS A 354 21.02 -4.56 -4.80
CA HIS A 354 22.44 -4.88 -4.94
C HIS A 354 23.01 -4.28 -6.21
N ARG A 355 24.26 -3.83 -6.17
CA ARG A 355 25.01 -3.30 -7.31
C ARG A 355 26.28 -4.11 -7.53
N PHE A 356 26.56 -4.36 -8.81
CA PHE A 356 27.75 -5.03 -9.29
C PHE A 356 28.36 -4.23 -10.42
N TYR A 357 29.69 -4.29 -10.57
CA TYR A 357 30.40 -3.62 -11.64
C TYR A 357 31.26 -4.60 -12.43
N ASN A 358 31.15 -4.53 -13.76
CA ASN A 358 32.02 -5.26 -14.68
C ASN A 358 33.06 -4.33 -15.31
N GLU A 359 34.31 -4.47 -14.89
CA GLU A 359 35.42 -3.62 -15.35
C GLU A 359 35.71 -3.74 -16.86
N LYS A 360 35.46 -4.92 -17.45
CA LYS A 360 35.70 -5.20 -18.87
C LYS A 360 34.57 -4.66 -19.74
N GLY A 361 33.33 -4.89 -19.33
CA GLY A 361 32.12 -4.42 -20.02
C GLY A 361 31.81 -2.94 -19.81
N LYS A 362 32.40 -2.31 -18.78
CA LYS A 362 32.05 -0.96 -18.31
C LYS A 362 30.56 -0.80 -18.00
N ASP A 363 30.01 -1.83 -17.39
CA ASP A 363 28.58 -2.02 -17.16
C ASP A 363 28.29 -2.26 -15.67
N HIS A 364 27.12 -1.80 -15.22
CA HIS A 364 26.61 -2.06 -13.87
C HIS A 364 25.41 -2.99 -13.91
N PHE A 365 25.43 -4.01 -13.06
CA PHE A 365 24.30 -4.90 -12.88
C PHE A 365 23.64 -4.65 -11.53
N TYR A 366 22.30 -4.60 -11.54
CA TYR A 366 21.51 -4.37 -10.35
C TYR A 366 20.53 -5.51 -10.14
N THR A 367 20.33 -5.93 -8.89
CA THR A 367 19.29 -6.91 -8.56
C THR A 367 18.79 -6.74 -7.14
N ALA A 368 17.51 -7.02 -6.91
CA ALA A 368 16.97 -7.17 -5.56
C ALA A 368 16.60 -8.62 -5.23
N SER A 369 17.00 -9.57 -6.08
CA SER A 369 16.87 -11.00 -5.82
C SER A 369 18.15 -11.51 -5.17
N GLU A 370 18.03 -12.04 -3.95
CA GLU A 370 19.16 -12.69 -3.27
C GLU A 370 19.69 -13.89 -4.06
N GLU A 371 18.79 -14.64 -4.70
CA GLU A 371 19.16 -15.80 -5.53
C GLU A 371 19.97 -15.38 -6.76
N GLU A 372 19.57 -14.29 -7.41
CA GLU A 372 20.29 -13.75 -8.56
C GLU A 372 21.63 -13.14 -8.14
N LYS A 373 21.68 -12.45 -6.99
CA LYS A 373 22.91 -11.95 -6.39
C LYS A 373 23.91 -13.09 -6.18
N GLU A 374 23.50 -14.19 -5.55
CA GLU A 374 24.36 -15.37 -5.35
C GLU A 374 24.76 -16.02 -6.69
N HIS A 375 23.88 -16.02 -7.68
CA HIS A 375 24.21 -16.51 -9.02
C HIS A 375 25.27 -15.65 -9.73
N VAL A 376 25.15 -14.33 -9.69
CA VAL A 376 26.16 -13.41 -10.28
C VAL A 376 27.50 -13.61 -9.59
N ILE A 377 27.53 -13.71 -8.26
CA ILE A 377 28.76 -13.94 -7.48
C ILE A 377 29.42 -15.27 -7.85
N SER A 378 28.63 -16.34 -8.02
CA SER A 378 29.16 -17.70 -8.21
C SER A 378 29.45 -18.07 -9.67
N ALA A 379 28.68 -17.53 -10.62
CA ALA A 379 28.75 -17.92 -12.03
C ALA A 379 29.36 -16.83 -12.93
N LEU A 380 29.21 -15.55 -12.59
CA LEU A 380 29.62 -14.42 -13.44
C LEU A 380 30.83 -13.68 -12.84
N HIS A 381 31.99 -14.34 -12.91
CA HIS A 381 33.26 -13.88 -12.32
C HIS A 381 33.76 -12.49 -12.78
N ASP A 382 33.25 -11.97 -13.89
CA ASP A 382 33.61 -10.62 -14.38
C ASP A 382 32.86 -9.49 -13.65
N TYR A 383 31.76 -9.79 -12.94
CA TYR A 383 31.04 -8.83 -12.12
C TYR A 383 31.54 -8.84 -10.67
N LYS A 384 32.05 -7.69 -10.22
CA LYS A 384 32.47 -7.48 -8.83
C LYS A 384 31.32 -6.89 -8.03
N TYR A 385 31.02 -7.48 -6.87
CA TYR A 385 29.99 -6.96 -5.98
C TYR A 385 30.45 -5.65 -5.32
N GLU A 386 29.70 -4.57 -5.51
CA GLU A 386 30.00 -3.25 -4.95
C GLU A 386 29.22 -2.93 -3.67
N GLY A 387 28.17 -3.70 -3.38
CA GLY A 387 27.36 -3.56 -2.17
C GLY A 387 25.88 -3.30 -2.44
N VAL A 388 25.21 -2.76 -1.43
CA VAL A 388 23.79 -2.37 -1.52
C VAL A 388 23.72 -0.92 -1.97
N GLN A 389 23.16 -0.66 -3.15
CA GLN A 389 22.90 0.69 -3.65
C GLN A 389 21.94 1.43 -2.73
N CYS A 390 20.80 0.81 -2.41
CA CYS A 390 19.85 1.29 -1.41
C CYS A 390 18.83 0.22 -1.02
N TYR A 391 17.99 0.52 -0.02
CA TYR A 391 16.89 -0.33 0.41
C TYR A 391 15.54 0.19 -0.09
N LEU A 392 14.77 -0.73 -0.66
CA LEU A 392 13.41 -0.57 -1.16
C LEU A 392 12.39 -0.96 -0.07
N TRP A 393 11.17 -0.41 -0.16
CA TRP A 393 10.04 -0.72 0.74
C TRP A 393 9.23 -1.92 0.29
#